data_AF-A0A1H8PI97-F1
#
_entry.id   AF-A0A1H8PI97-F1
#
_cell.length_a   1.000
_cell.length_b   1.000
_cell.length_c   1.000
_cell.angle_alpha   90.00
_cell.angle_beta   90.00
_cell.angle_gamma   90.00
#
_symmetry.space_group_name_H-M   'P 1'
#
loop_
_entity.id
_entity.type
_entity.pdbx_description
1 polymer ?
#
loop_
_entity_poly.entity_id
_entity_poly.type
_entity_poly.pdbx_seq_one_letter_code
_entity_poly.pdbx_strand_id
1 'polypeptide(L)'
;MLNIQCASFPRRTRKKTFGLYPPLVKDPRRAQFERSLIKERQREGIALARAKGVYKGRKPALDAEKIAKLREQTAAGANRTKLAKEFGISRETLYQYIR
;
A
#
# COMPACT_ATOMS: atom_id res chain seq x y z
N MET A 1 -37.16 -12.92 14.93
CA MET A 1 -36.64 -12.49 13.62
C MET A 1 -36.84 -10.99 13.50
N LEU A 2 -35.85 -10.17 13.89
CA LEU A 2 -35.93 -8.71 13.80
C LEU A 2 -35.14 -8.25 12.56
N ASN A 3 -35.90 -7.91 11.53
CA ASN A 3 -35.42 -7.29 10.29
C ASN A 3 -34.94 -5.87 10.60
N ILE A 4 -33.63 -5.65 10.59
CA ILE A 4 -33.05 -4.31 10.66
C ILE A 4 -33.02 -3.76 9.23
N GLN A 5 -34.05 -2.98 8.89
CA GLN A 5 -34.03 -2.13 7.70
C GLN A 5 -32.91 -1.09 7.87
N CYS A 6 -31.90 -1.14 7.01
CA CYS A 6 -30.89 -0.11 6.90
C CYS A 6 -31.56 1.21 6.44
N ALA A 7 -31.72 2.15 7.36
CA ALA A 7 -32.18 3.49 7.04
C ALA A 7 -31.18 4.18 6.10
N SER A 8 -31.64 4.54 4.91
CA SER A 8 -30.93 5.37 3.93
C SER A 8 -30.63 6.74 4.54
N PHE A 9 -29.36 6.96 4.89
CA PHE A 9 -28.87 8.20 5.48
C PHE A 9 -28.90 9.34 4.44
N PRO A 10 -29.59 10.47 4.69
CA PRO A 10 -29.66 11.56 3.73
C PRO A 10 -28.30 12.27 3.63
N ARG A 11 -27.94 12.70 2.40
CA ARG A 11 -26.72 13.49 2.13
C ARG A 11 -26.76 14.79 2.93
N ARG A 12 -26.07 14.80 4.07
CA ARG A 12 -25.89 15.95 4.96
C ARG A 12 -25.24 17.09 4.16
N THR A 13 -26.02 18.12 3.80
CA THR A 13 -25.49 19.35 3.21
C THR A 13 -24.57 20.01 4.24
N ARG A 14 -23.27 19.98 3.95
CA ARG A 14 -22.18 20.40 4.82
C ARG A 14 -22.22 21.92 4.97
N LYS A 15 -23.03 22.44 5.91
CA LYS A 15 -22.89 23.82 6.39
C LYS A 15 -21.49 23.93 7.00
N LYS A 16 -20.58 24.61 6.29
CA LYS A 16 -19.26 25.01 6.77
C LYS A 16 -19.45 26.00 7.91
N THR A 17 -19.41 25.54 9.15
CA THR A 17 -18.98 26.39 10.26
C THR A 17 -17.46 26.47 10.17
N PHE A 18 -16.99 27.59 9.63
CA PHE A 18 -15.60 27.98 9.57
C PHE A 18 -15.31 28.84 10.81
N GLY A 19 -14.29 28.49 11.60
CA GLY A 19 -13.90 29.18 12.85
C GLY A 19 -14.55 28.55 14.09
N LEU A 20 -13.84 28.18 15.15
CA LEU A 20 -12.67 28.81 15.75
C LEU A 20 -11.71 27.73 16.27
N TYR A 21 -10.61 27.51 15.56
CA TYR A 21 -9.37 27.12 16.20
C TYR A 21 -8.32 28.09 15.66
N PRO A 22 -7.61 28.85 16.51
CA PRO A 22 -6.48 29.62 16.03
C PRO A 22 -5.51 28.64 15.34
N PRO A 23 -4.99 28.95 14.15
CA PRO A 23 -3.96 28.14 13.56
C PRO A 23 -2.76 28.23 14.50
N LEU A 24 -2.50 27.17 15.27
CA LEU A 24 -1.25 27.03 16.00
C LEU A 24 -0.16 27.04 14.94
N VAL A 25 0.46 28.20 14.77
CA VAL A 25 1.50 28.45 13.78
C VAL A 25 2.69 27.60 14.19
N LYS A 26 2.79 26.40 13.61
CA LYS A 26 4.04 25.65 13.64
C LYS A 26 4.91 26.32 12.60
N ASP A 27 5.83 27.17 13.04
CA ASP A 27 6.77 27.85 12.15
C ASP A 27 7.38 26.84 11.17
N PRO A 28 7.15 26.97 9.86
CA PRO A 28 7.55 25.94 8.90
C PRO A 28 9.06 25.76 8.87
N ARG A 29 9.82 26.81 9.18
CA ARG A 29 11.30 26.78 9.26
C ARG A 29 11.77 25.90 10.42
N ARG A 30 11.18 26.08 11.62
CA ARG A 30 11.49 25.27 12.81
C ARG A 30 11.06 23.82 12.60
N ALA A 31 9.87 23.60 12.03
CA ALA A 31 9.37 22.27 11.73
C ALA A 31 10.25 21.52 10.70
N GLN A 32 10.86 22.21 9.74
CA GLN A 32 11.77 21.60 8.78
C GLN A 32 13.10 21.17 9.44
N PHE A 33 13.64 21.99 10.33
CA PHE A 33 14.86 21.67 11.08
C PHE A 33 14.67 20.49 12.06
N GLU A 34 13.56 20.46 12.79
CA GLU A 34 13.25 19.32 13.67
C GLU A 34 13.07 18.02 12.86
N ARG A 35 12.49 18.12 11.65
CA ARG A 35 12.35 16.97 10.74
C ARG A 35 13.67 16.50 10.14
N SER A 36 14.66 17.35 9.90
CA SER A 36 15.96 16.92 9.36
C SER A 36 16.71 16.08 10.40
N LEU A 37 16.73 16.50 11.66
CA LEU A 37 17.38 15.76 12.75
C LEU A 37 16.73 14.39 12.99
N ILE A 38 15.40 14.29 12.91
CA ILE A 38 14.68 13.02 13.04
C ILE A 38 15.05 12.06 11.89
N LYS A 39 15.17 12.59 10.66
CA LYS A 39 15.55 11.80 9.48
C LYS A 39 16.97 11.26 9.57
N GLU A 40 17.90 12.03 10.13
CA GLU A 40 19.29 11.58 10.33
C GLU A 40 19.38 10.37 11.24
N ARG A 41 18.76 10.43 12.43
CA ARG A 41 18.68 9.28 13.34
C ARG A 41 17.96 8.08 12.72
N GLN A 42 16.91 8.33 11.95
CA GLN A 42 16.20 7.29 11.22
C GLN A 42 17.12 6.59 10.20
N ARG A 43 17.98 7.34 9.49
CA ARG A 43 18.94 6.76 8.53
C ARG A 43 19.94 5.86 9.22
N GLU A 44 20.47 6.25 10.38
CA GLU A 44 21.38 5.43 11.18
C GLU A 44 20.71 4.12 11.63
N GLY A 45 19.48 4.20 12.15
CA GLY A 45 18.71 3.02 12.52
C GLY A 45 18.41 2.10 11.33
N ILE A 46 18.06 2.67 10.17
CA ILE A 46 17.85 1.92 8.93
C ILE A 46 19.15 1.25 8.47
N ALA A 47 20.30 1.92 8.56
CA ALA A 47 21.60 1.35 8.18
C ALA A 47 21.94 0.13 9.03
N LEU A 48 21.76 0.21 10.34
CA LEU A 48 21.95 -0.91 11.26
C LEU A 48 20.98 -2.07 10.97
N ALA A 49 19.71 -1.78 10.73
CA ALA A 49 18.70 -2.80 10.42
C ALA A 49 18.88 -3.43 9.02
N ARG A 50 19.42 -2.67 8.05
CA ARG A 50 19.85 -3.20 6.74
C ARG A 50 21.07 -4.11 6.90
N ALA A 51 22.07 -3.72 7.68
CA ALA A 51 23.24 -4.56 7.98
C ALA A 51 22.83 -5.87 8.67
N LYS A 52 21.82 -5.83 9.55
CA LYS A 52 21.21 -7.02 10.18
C LYS A 52 20.29 -7.84 9.25
N GLY A 53 20.06 -7.40 8.01
CA GLY A 53 19.24 -8.12 7.04
C GLY A 53 17.74 -8.18 7.37
N VAL A 54 17.22 -7.30 8.23
CA VAL A 54 15.82 -7.32 8.68
C VAL A 54 14.86 -6.92 7.55
N TYR A 55 15.28 -6.00 6.68
CA TYR A 55 14.45 -5.54 5.58
C TYR A 55 14.50 -6.50 4.39
N LYS A 56 13.57 -7.45 4.35
CA LYS A 56 13.38 -8.39 3.23
C LYS A 56 12.38 -7.89 2.17
N GLY A 57 12.11 -6.58 2.14
CA GLY A 57 11.14 -5.96 1.23
C GLY A 57 9.70 -6.46 1.46
N ARG A 58 8.84 -6.21 0.48
CA ARG A 58 7.48 -6.75 0.46
C ARG A 58 7.57 -8.25 0.15
N LYS A 59 6.90 -9.08 0.94
CA LYS A 59 6.76 -10.52 0.61
C LYS A 59 6.10 -10.64 -0.78
N PRO A 60 6.63 -11.48 -1.67
CA PRO A 60 6.01 -11.70 -2.98
C PRO A 60 4.57 -12.17 -2.78
N ALA A 61 3.67 -11.70 -3.64
CA ALA A 61 2.24 -12.03 -3.56
C ALA A 61 1.96 -13.50 -3.88
N LEU A 62 2.89 -14.16 -4.57
CA LEU A 62 2.82 -15.56 -4.96
C LEU A 62 4.01 -16.32 -4.41
N ASP A 63 3.77 -17.58 -4.11
CA ASP A 63 4.80 -18.54 -3.75
C ASP A 63 5.61 -18.98 -4.98
N ALA A 64 6.84 -19.43 -4.78
CA ALA A 64 7.76 -19.81 -5.85
C ALA A 64 7.18 -20.92 -6.75
N GLU A 65 6.46 -21.88 -6.17
CA GLU A 65 5.80 -22.95 -6.92
C GLU A 65 4.71 -22.42 -7.85
N LYS A 66 3.95 -21.42 -7.40
CA LYS A 66 2.89 -20.80 -8.20
C LYS A 66 3.45 -19.98 -9.35
N ILE A 67 4.62 -19.35 -9.16
CA ILE A 67 5.33 -18.63 -10.21
C ILE A 67 5.81 -19.60 -11.31
N ALA A 68 6.33 -20.77 -10.95
CA ALA A 68 6.75 -21.79 -11.90
C ALA A 68 5.57 -22.28 -12.77
N LYS A 69 4.45 -22.63 -12.14
CA LYS A 69 3.22 -23.03 -12.84
C LYS A 69 2.68 -21.92 -13.77
N LEU A 70 2.74 -20.66 -13.32
CA LEU A 70 2.33 -19.52 -14.12
C LEU A 70 3.20 -19.35 -15.37
N ARG A 71 4.51 -19.56 -15.25
CA ARG A 71 5.46 -19.53 -16.38
C ARG A 71 5.17 -20.65 -17.39
N GLU A 72 4.95 -21.87 -16.92
CA GLU A 72 4.60 -23.02 -17.76
C GLU A 72 3.28 -22.79 -18.51
N GLN A 73 2.23 -22.35 -17.82
CA GLN A 73 0.92 -22.07 -18.44
C GLN A 73 0.97 -20.89 -19.43
N THR A 74 1.82 -19.91 -19.17
CA THR A 74 2.05 -18.80 -20.10
C THR A 74 2.79 -19.29 -21.36
N ALA A 75 3.76 -20.20 -21.21
CA ALA A 75 4.46 -20.83 -22.33
C ALA A 75 3.53 -21.72 -23.17
N ALA A 76 2.56 -22.39 -22.54
CA ALA A 76 1.52 -23.17 -23.20
C ALA A 76 0.49 -22.31 -23.98
N GLY A 77 0.63 -20.98 -24.01
CA GLY A 77 -0.23 -20.08 -24.78
C GLY A 77 -1.59 -19.80 -24.13
N ALA A 78 -1.76 -20.09 -22.84
CA ALA A 78 -3.01 -19.83 -22.14
C ALA A 78 -3.33 -18.33 -22.04
N ASN A 79 -4.63 -18.00 -21.96
CA ASN A 79 -5.07 -16.61 -21.91
C ASN A 79 -4.65 -15.94 -20.59
N ARG A 80 -3.71 -14.99 -20.69
CA ARG A 80 -3.13 -14.20 -19.59
C ARG A 80 -4.17 -13.56 -18.65
N THR A 81 -5.35 -13.22 -19.17
CA THR A 81 -6.44 -12.62 -18.39
C THR A 81 -7.14 -13.64 -17.50
N LYS A 82 -7.28 -14.88 -17.97
CA LYS A 82 -7.86 -15.97 -17.18
C LYS A 82 -6.90 -16.40 -16.07
N LEU A 83 -5.61 -16.58 -16.41
CA LEU A 83 -4.56 -16.89 -15.44
C LEU A 83 -4.49 -15.85 -14.32
N ALA A 84 -4.47 -14.55 -14.65
CA ALA A 84 -4.45 -13.50 -13.64
C ALA A 84 -5.62 -13.59 -12.64
N LYS A 85 -6.82 -13.96 -13.12
CA LYS A 85 -8.00 -14.16 -12.26
C LYS A 85 -7.89 -15.42 -11.40
N GLU A 86 -7.41 -16.52 -11.97
CA GLU A 86 -7.22 -17.80 -11.25
C GLU A 86 -6.20 -17.68 -10.12
N PHE A 87 -5.11 -16.95 -10.35
CA PHE A 87 -4.07 -16.70 -9.34
C PHE A 87 -4.35 -15.49 -8.45
N GLY A 88 -5.46 -14.77 -8.67
CA GLY A 88 -5.86 -13.62 -7.86
C GLY A 88 -4.89 -12.42 -7.93
N ILE A 89 -4.15 -12.29 -9.03
CA ILE A 89 -3.14 -11.24 -9.24
C ILE A 89 -3.58 -10.22 -10.30
N SER A 90 -3.02 -9.01 -10.24
CA SER A 90 -3.24 -8.03 -11.31
C SER A 90 -2.49 -8.45 -12.58
N ARG A 91 -2.97 -8.01 -13.75
CA ARG A 91 -2.28 -8.21 -15.03
C ARG A 91 -0.86 -7.65 -15.00
N GLU A 92 -0.65 -6.58 -14.24
CA GLU A 92 0.64 -5.94 -14.06
C GLU A 92 1.61 -6.81 -13.25
N THR A 93 1.12 -7.48 -12.20
CA THR A 93 1.94 -8.45 -11.45
C THR A 93 2.29 -9.65 -12.33
N LEU A 94 1.36 -10.13 -13.16
CA LEU A 94 1.62 -11.22 -14.11
C LEU A 94 2.78 -10.88 -15.07
N TYR A 95 2.79 -9.68 -15.64
CA TYR A 95 3.91 -9.24 -16.49
C TYR A 95 5.24 -9.10 -15.74
N GLN A 96 5.21 -8.67 -14.47
CA GLN A 96 6.42 -8.61 -13.64
C GLN A 96 7.06 -9.98 -13.42
N TYR A 97 6.28 -11.06 -13.38
CA TYR A 97 6.78 -12.44 -13.24
C TYR A 97 7.23 -13.09 -14.56
N ILE A 98 6.71 -12.60 -15.70
CA ILE A 98 7.04 -13.10 -17.04
C ILE A 98 8.30 -12.43 -17.59
N ARG A 99 8.58 -11.17 -17.20
CA ARG A 99 9.84 -10.49 -17.54
C ARG A 99 11.05 -11.21 -16.97
#